data_AF-A0A963V523-F1
#
_entry.id   AF-A0A963V523-F1
#
_cell.length_a   1.000
_cell.length_b   1.000
_cell.length_c   1.000
_cell.angle_alpha   90.00
_cell.angle_beta   90.00
_cell.angle_gamma   90.00
#
_symmetry.space_group_name_H-M   'P 1'
#
loop_
_entity.id
_entity.type
_entity.pdbx_description
1 polymer ?
#
loop_
_entity_poly.entity_id
_entity_poly.type
_entity_poly.pdbx_seq_one_letter_code
_entity_poly.pdbx_strand_id
1 'polypeptide(L)'
;MQHIAAIGLAGAIVIALAWFGLPERLGAHPFWAVKIGFLGLLPGAVAALLFAWLRLPRMAEIGFAAVLVAASFATAKVGAARFAASYAEDALAGRLWFFGWIAVAGTAMLLFYLVILRFLRRATQVD
;
A
#
# COMPACT_ATOMS: atom_id res chain seq x y z
N MET A 1 -22.48 0.16 -2.57
CA MET A 1 -21.84 1.23 -3.37
C MET A 1 -20.63 1.87 -2.69
N GLN A 2 -20.71 2.33 -1.43
CA GLN A 2 -19.59 3.03 -0.75
C GLN A 2 -18.25 2.26 -0.74
N HIS A 3 -18.27 0.94 -0.52
CA HIS A 3 -17.06 0.11 -0.55
C HIS A 3 -16.37 0.09 -1.92
N ILE A 4 -17.16 -0.09 -2.99
CA ILE A 4 -16.65 -0.11 -4.37
C ILE A 4 -16.05 1.25 -4.72
N ALA A 5 -16.75 2.34 -4.40
CA ALA A 5 -16.25 3.70 -4.61
C ALA A 5 -14.94 3.95 -3.83
N ALA A 6 -14.87 3.53 -2.56
CA ALA A 6 -13.67 3.68 -1.75
C ALA A 6 -12.48 2.86 -2.26
N ILE A 7 -12.71 1.62 -2.71
CA ILE A 7 -11.68 0.76 -3.33
C ILE A 7 -11.17 1.39 -4.62
N GLY A 8 -12.09 1.84 -5.50
CA GLY A 8 -11.75 2.50 -6.76
C GLY A 8 -10.92 3.76 -6.54
N LEU A 9 -11.34 4.64 -5.62
CA LEU A 9 -10.62 5.87 -5.31
C LEU A 9 -9.25 5.59 -4.66
N ALA A 10 -9.18 4.65 -3.72
CA ALA A 10 -7.91 4.27 -3.10
C ALA A 10 -6.90 3.72 -4.12
N GLY A 11 -7.36 2.85 -5.04
CA GLY A 11 -6.53 2.33 -6.12
C GLY A 11 -6.06 3.42 -7.08
N ALA A 12 -6.94 4.35 -7.46
CA ALA A 12 -6.59 5.48 -8.31
C ALA A 12 -5.52 6.38 -7.68
N ILE A 13 -5.61 6.64 -6.37
CA ILE A 13 -4.59 7.40 -5.62
C ILE A 13 -3.24 6.69 -5.68
N VAL A 14 -3.19 5.38 -5.39
CA VAL A 14 -1.92 4.62 -5.41
C VAL A 14 -1.29 4.62 -6.80
N ILE A 15 -2.08 4.43 -7.87
CA ILE A 15 -1.60 4.52 -9.25
C ILE A 15 -1.05 5.91 -9.54
N ALA A 16 -1.79 6.97 -9.18
CA ALA A 16 -1.36 8.34 -9.42
C ALA A 16 -0.03 8.63 -8.72
N LEU A 17 0.11 8.26 -7.44
CA LEU A 17 1.36 8.43 -6.69
C LEU A 17 2.54 7.69 -7.33
N ALA A 18 2.31 6.47 -7.83
CA ALA A 18 3.32 5.71 -8.56
C ALA A 18 3.71 6.40 -9.89
N TRP A 19 2.72 6.90 -10.62
CA TRP A 19 2.91 7.60 -11.90
C TRP A 19 3.69 8.91 -11.75
N PHE A 20 3.49 9.63 -10.65
CA PHE A 20 4.24 10.85 -10.31
C PHE A 20 5.60 10.57 -9.65
N GLY A 21 6.06 9.31 -9.63
CA GLY A 21 7.40 8.93 -9.19
C GLY A 21 7.62 8.94 -7.68
N LEU A 22 6.56 8.96 -6.86
CA LEU A 22 6.71 8.94 -5.41
C LEU A 22 7.48 7.70 -4.90
N PRO A 23 7.21 6.47 -5.36
CA PRO A 23 7.95 5.30 -4.90
C PRO A 23 9.45 5.39 -5.21
N GLU A 24 9.82 5.89 -6.39
CA GLU A 24 11.22 6.08 -6.79
C GLU A 24 11.94 7.05 -5.85
N ARG A 25 11.32 8.21 -5.57
CA ARG A 25 11.86 9.20 -4.62
C ARG A 25 12.05 8.65 -3.22
N LEU A 26 11.25 7.65 -2.83
CA LEU A 26 11.34 6.98 -1.53
C LEU A 26 12.30 5.76 -1.53
N GLY A 27 12.85 5.39 -2.69
CA GLY A 27 13.88 4.36 -2.85
C GLY A 27 13.40 3.07 -3.51
N ALA A 28 12.34 3.09 -4.31
CA ALA A 28 12.04 2.02 -5.24
C ALA A 28 12.97 2.08 -6.46
N HIS A 29 13.37 0.93 -6.99
CA HIS A 29 14.12 0.85 -8.23
C HIS A 29 13.36 1.53 -9.41
N PRO A 30 14.01 2.37 -10.24
CA PRO A 30 13.31 3.11 -11.31
C PRO A 30 12.55 2.21 -12.29
N PHE A 31 13.16 1.08 -12.70
CA PHE A 31 12.57 0.14 -13.66
C PHE A 31 11.16 -0.39 -13.29
N TRP A 32 10.85 -0.48 -11.99
CA TRP A 32 9.59 -1.03 -11.52
C TRP A 32 8.69 -0.01 -10.80
N ALA A 33 9.12 1.24 -10.63
CA ALA A 33 8.52 2.18 -9.69
C ALA A 33 7.03 2.47 -10.01
N VAL A 34 6.69 2.50 -11.29
CA VAL A 34 5.30 2.61 -11.76
C VAL A 34 4.57 1.26 -11.64
N LYS A 35 5.24 0.15 -12.00
CA LYS A 35 4.66 -1.21 -12.03
C LYS A 35 4.21 -1.67 -10.64
N ILE A 36 4.96 -1.38 -9.59
CA ILE A 36 4.62 -1.74 -8.20
C ILE A 36 3.29 -1.14 -7.76
N GLY A 37 2.91 0.05 -8.27
CA GLY A 37 1.61 0.65 -8.03
C GLY A 37 0.49 -0.28 -8.49
N PHE A 38 0.54 -0.72 -9.75
CA PHE A 38 -0.43 -1.66 -10.33
C PHE A 38 -0.38 -3.05 -9.67
N LEU A 39 0.81 -3.57 -9.37
CA LEU A 39 0.96 -4.87 -8.72
C LEU A 39 0.41 -4.87 -7.29
N GLY A 40 0.47 -3.75 -6.58
CA GLY A 40 -0.07 -3.58 -5.24
C GLY A 40 -1.61 -3.49 -5.20
N LEU A 41 -2.27 -3.17 -6.32
CA LEU A 41 -3.73 -3.01 -6.36
C LEU A 41 -4.48 -4.29 -5.99
N LEU A 42 -4.06 -5.43 -6.55
CA LEU A 42 -4.71 -6.71 -6.30
C LEU A 42 -4.65 -7.11 -4.81
N PRO A 43 -3.47 -7.21 -4.16
CA PRO A 43 -3.42 -7.53 -2.74
C PRO A 43 -4.08 -6.46 -1.87
N GLY A 44 -4.01 -5.18 -2.25
CA GLY A 44 -4.69 -4.09 -1.53
C GLY A 44 -6.21 -4.21 -1.58
N ALA A 45 -6.79 -4.52 -2.74
CA ALA A 45 -8.22 -4.74 -2.91
C ALA A 45 -8.70 -5.97 -2.11
N VAL A 46 -7.95 -7.08 -2.17
CA VAL A 46 -8.24 -8.28 -1.36
C VAL A 46 -8.22 -7.93 0.13
N ALA A 47 -7.19 -7.22 0.60
CA ALA A 47 -7.12 -6.78 1.99
C ALA A 47 -8.29 -5.85 2.37
N ALA A 48 -8.67 -4.91 1.51
CA ALA A 48 -9.81 -4.01 1.75
C ALA A 48 -11.14 -4.76 1.91
N LEU A 49 -11.35 -5.82 1.11
CA LEU A 49 -12.53 -6.69 1.21
C LEU A 49 -12.50 -7.51 2.50
N LEU A 50 -11.35 -8.09 2.87
CA LEU A 50 -11.20 -8.82 4.14
C LEU A 50 -11.50 -7.90 5.33
N PHE A 51 -10.97 -6.67 5.33
CA PHE A 51 -11.25 -5.68 6.36
C PHE A 51 -12.70 -5.20 6.37
N ALA A 52 -13.42 -5.28 5.25
CA ALA A 52 -14.85 -4.99 5.23
C ALA A 52 -15.68 -6.02 6.03
N TRP A 53 -15.16 -7.24 6.20
CA TRP A 53 -15.80 -8.31 6.98
C TRP A 53 -15.38 -8.33 8.44
N LEU A 54 -14.25 -7.69 8.77
CA LEU A 54 -13.83 -7.53 10.15
C LEU A 54 -14.76 -6.56 10.89
N ARG A 55 -15.11 -6.88 12.13
CA ARG A 55 -15.93 -6.03 13.02
C ARG A 55 -15.06 -5.34 14.06
N LEU A 56 -13.94 -4.75 13.62
CA LEU A 56 -13.01 -4.07 14.51
C LEU A 56 -13.39 -2.59 14.67
N PRO A 57 -13.01 -1.95 15.80
CA PRO A 57 -13.12 -0.51 15.92
C PRO A 57 -12.35 0.20 14.81
N ARG A 58 -12.97 1.20 14.18
CA ARG A 58 -12.41 1.83 12.97
C ARG A 58 -11.02 2.44 13.14
N MET A 59 -10.72 2.95 14.33
CA MET A 59 -9.38 3.49 14.64
C MET A 59 -8.34 2.38 14.77
N ALA A 60 -8.73 1.19 15.25
CA ALA A 60 -7.84 0.04 15.31
C ALA A 60 -7.49 -0.46 13.90
N GLU A 61 -8.46 -0.49 12.98
CA GLU A 61 -8.21 -0.87 11.58
C GLU A 61 -7.23 0.09 10.89
N ILE A 62 -7.44 1.40 11.04
CA ILE A 62 -6.56 2.42 10.46
C ILE A 62 -5.16 2.35 11.09
N GLY A 63 -5.07 2.22 12.42
CA GLY A 63 -3.81 2.07 13.13
C GLY A 63 -3.03 0.82 12.65
N PHE A 64 -3.72 -0.31 12.53
CA PHE A 64 -3.12 -1.54 12.03
C PHE A 64 -2.65 -1.41 10.57
N ALA A 65 -3.46 -0.82 9.69
CA ALA A 65 -3.04 -0.58 8.30
C ALA A 65 -1.81 0.35 8.21
N ALA A 66 -1.74 1.39 9.05
CA ALA A 66 -0.57 2.27 9.13
C ALA A 66 0.69 1.52 9.60
N VAL A 67 0.57 0.62 10.58
CA VAL A 67 1.67 -0.24 11.01
C VAL A 67 2.13 -1.16 9.87
N LEU A 68 1.21 -1.74 9.09
CA LEU A 68 1.56 -2.56 7.93
C LEU A 68 2.29 -1.76 6.84
N VAL A 69 1.89 -0.51 6.58
CA VAL A 69 2.62 0.38 5.67
C VAL A 69 4.05 0.61 6.18
N ALA A 70 4.21 0.93 7.46
CA ALA A 70 5.53 1.14 8.05
C ALA A 70 6.41 -0.12 7.99
N ALA A 71 5.84 -1.28 8.32
CA ALA A 71 6.55 -2.56 8.29
C ALA A 71 6.98 -2.95 6.86
N SER A 72 6.08 -2.87 5.89
CA SER A 72 6.40 -3.15 4.48
C SER A 72 7.43 -2.18 3.92
N PHE A 73 7.36 -0.89 4.28
CA PHE A 73 8.35 0.10 3.90
C PHE A 73 9.72 -0.22 4.51
N ALA A 74 9.78 -0.55 5.80
CA ALA A 74 11.01 -0.97 6.46
C ALA A 74 11.62 -2.22 5.78
N THR A 75 10.81 -3.22 5.45
CA THR A 75 11.27 -4.41 4.70
C THR A 75 11.87 -4.03 3.34
N ALA A 76 11.20 -3.16 2.57
CA ALA A 76 11.71 -2.69 1.29
C ALA A 76 13.05 -1.95 1.44
N LYS A 77 13.19 -1.09 2.46
CA LYS A 77 14.43 -0.33 2.70
C LYS A 77 15.59 -1.22 3.13
N VAL A 78 15.33 -2.19 4.01
CA VAL A 78 16.34 -3.18 4.43
C VAL A 78 16.77 -4.04 3.25
N GLY A 79 15.82 -4.50 2.44
CA GLY A 79 16.10 -5.23 1.21
C GLY A 79 16.98 -4.43 0.24
N ALA A 80 16.63 -3.17 -0.02
CA ALA A 80 17.40 -2.29 -0.90
C ALA A 80 18.84 -2.10 -0.39
N ALA A 81 19.02 -1.81 0.90
CA ALA A 81 20.33 -1.57 1.49
C ALA A 81 21.23 -2.82 1.42
N ARG A 82 20.69 -4.00 1.75
CA ARG A 82 21.44 -5.27 1.68
C ARG A 82 21.76 -5.67 0.24
N PHE A 83 20.83 -5.46 -0.68
CA PHE A 83 21.04 -5.75 -2.10
C PHE A 83 22.15 -4.88 -2.68
N ALA A 84 22.15 -3.58 -2.35
CA ALA A 84 23.22 -2.67 -2.76
C ALA A 84 24.57 -3.02 -2.11
N ALA A 85 24.58 -3.33 -0.81
CA ALA A 85 25.80 -3.69 -0.07
C ALA A 85 26.44 -5.00 -0.56
N SER A 86 25.64 -5.92 -1.11
CA SER A 86 26.11 -7.17 -1.71
C SER A 86 26.44 -7.04 -3.20
N TYR A 87 26.47 -5.82 -3.76
CA TYR A 87 26.65 -5.61 -5.21
C TYR A 87 25.68 -6.43 -6.07
N ALA A 88 24.42 -6.51 -5.63
CA ALA A 88 23.34 -7.27 -6.25
C ALA A 88 23.45 -8.81 -6.18
N GLU A 89 24.37 -9.36 -5.38
CA GLU A 89 24.52 -10.82 -5.21
C GLU A 89 23.49 -11.42 -4.23
N ASP A 90 22.99 -10.65 -3.25
CA ASP A 90 21.97 -11.14 -2.31
C ASP A 90 20.57 -11.13 -2.96
N ALA A 91 20.24 -12.20 -3.68
CA ALA A 91 18.95 -12.36 -4.33
C ALA A 91 17.75 -12.28 -3.35
N LEU A 92 17.91 -12.68 -2.09
CA LEU A 92 16.86 -12.56 -1.09
C LEU A 92 16.60 -11.10 -0.75
N ALA A 93 17.66 -10.30 -0.55
CA ALA A 93 17.53 -8.87 -0.35
C ALA A 93 16.86 -8.16 -1.54
N GLY A 94 17.21 -8.55 -2.77
CA GLY A 94 16.54 -8.05 -3.98
C GLY A 94 15.03 -8.36 -4.00
N ARG A 95 14.64 -9.57 -3.58
CA ARG A 95 13.23 -9.96 -3.44
C ARG A 95 12.53 -9.17 -2.33
N LEU A 96 13.17 -8.95 -1.19
CA LEU A 96 12.62 -8.12 -0.10
C LEU A 96 12.40 -6.68 -0.55
N TRP A 97 13.32 -6.14 -1.35
CA TRP A 97 13.14 -4.83 -1.97
C TRP A 97 11.92 -4.83 -2.90
N PHE A 98 11.80 -5.80 -3.79
CA PHE A 98 10.69 -5.86 -4.77
C PHE A 98 9.34 -6.04 -4.11
N PHE A 99 9.17 -7.16 -3.40
CA PHE A 99 7.91 -7.54 -2.79
C PHE A 99 7.55 -6.61 -1.64
N GLY A 100 8.56 -6.03 -0.96
CA GLY A 100 8.35 -4.96 0.01
C GLY A 100 7.65 -3.75 -0.62
N TRP A 101 8.07 -3.30 -1.80
CA TRP A 101 7.42 -2.18 -2.50
C TRP A 101 6.01 -2.52 -3.00
N ILE A 102 5.75 -3.76 -3.43
CA ILE A 102 4.39 -4.23 -3.74
C ILE A 102 3.52 -4.21 -2.47
N ALA A 103 4.07 -4.66 -1.34
CA ALA A 103 3.39 -4.63 -0.05
C ALA A 103 3.12 -3.20 0.44
N VAL A 104 4.05 -2.26 0.23
CA VAL A 104 3.83 -0.83 0.51
C VAL A 104 2.64 -0.31 -0.30
N ALA A 105 2.61 -0.58 -1.61
CA ALA A 105 1.50 -0.14 -2.46
C ALA A 105 0.16 -0.75 -2.03
N GLY A 106 0.12 -2.06 -1.74
CA GLY A 106 -1.10 -2.74 -1.29
C GLY A 106 -1.59 -2.29 0.08
N THR A 107 -0.69 -2.10 1.05
CA THR A 107 -1.05 -1.64 2.41
C THR A 107 -1.41 -0.15 2.43
N ALA A 108 -0.78 0.67 1.58
CA ALA A 108 -1.18 2.06 1.37
C ALA A 108 -2.59 2.16 0.76
N MET A 109 -2.90 1.30 -0.23
CA MET A 109 -4.26 1.20 -0.77
C MET A 109 -5.27 0.85 0.32
N LEU A 110 -4.98 -0.14 1.16
CA LEU A 110 -5.83 -0.49 2.30
C LEU A 110 -6.05 0.70 3.23
N LEU A 111 -4.97 1.42 3.58
CA LEU A 111 -5.05 2.59 4.46
C LEU A 111 -5.94 3.69 3.85
N PHE A 112 -5.73 4.03 2.57
CA PHE A 112 -6.56 5.01 1.87
C PHE A 112 -8.03 4.58 1.82
N TYR A 113 -8.30 3.32 1.49
CA TYR A 113 -9.65 2.76 1.52
C TYR A 113 -10.30 2.95 2.89
N LEU A 114 -9.59 2.65 3.99
CA LEU A 114 -10.15 2.76 5.34
C LEU A 114 -10.46 4.23 5.70
N VAL A 115 -9.59 5.15 5.32
CA VAL A 115 -9.77 6.59 5.53
C VAL A 115 -10.93 7.12 4.70
N ILE A 116 -10.96 6.84 3.39
CA ILE A 116 -12.02 7.28 2.47
C ILE A 116 -13.38 6.77 2.92
N LEU A 117 -13.49 5.47 3.22
CA LEU A 117 -14.76 4.88 3.63
C LEU A 117 -15.25 5.46 4.98
N ARG A 118 -14.34 5.89 5.87
CA ARG A 118 -14.73 6.63 7.09
C ARG A 118 -15.38 7.97 6.76
N PHE A 119 -14.84 8.70 5.79
CA PHE A 119 -15.41 9.98 5.35
C PHE A 119 -16.75 9.79 4.64
N LEU A 120 -16.85 8.83 3.70
CA LEU A 120 -18.09 8.55 2.97
C LEU A 120 -19.24 8.16 3.91
N ARG A 121 -18.98 7.33 4.92
CA ARG A 121 -19.99 6.96 5.92
C ARG A 121 -20.42 8.12 6.80
N ARG A 122 -19.50 9.02 7.16
CA ARG A 122 -19.83 10.22 7.94
C ARG A 122 -20.71 11.18 7.15
N ALA A 123 -20.43 11.38 5.86
CA ALA A 123 -21.24 12.27 5.01
C ALA A 123 -22.70 11.82 4.93
N THR A 124 -22.96 10.51 4.87
CA THR A 124 -24.33 9.94 4.80
C THR A 124 -25.06 9.82 6.13
N GLN A 125 -24.51 10.36 7.23
CA GLN A 125 -25.14 10.32 8.57
C GLN A 125 -25.56 11.72 9.04
N VAL A 126 -25.30 12.75 8.23
CA VAL A 126 -25.63 14.15 8.53
C VAL A 126 -26.94 14.58 7.83
N ASP A 127 -27.52 13.71 7.01
CA ASP A 127 -28.84 13.83 6.39
C ASP A 127 -29.90 13.09 7.21
#